data_AF-A0A9X6ABA8-F1
#
_entry.id   AF-A0A9X6ABA8-F1
#
_cell.length_a   1.000
_cell.length_b   1.000
_cell.length_c   1.000
_cell.angle_alpha   90.00
_cell.angle_beta   90.00
_cell.angle_gamma   90.00
#
_symmetry.space_group_name_H-M   'P 1'
#
loop_
_entity.id
_entity.type
_entity.pdbx_description
1 polymer ?
#
loop_
_entity_poly.entity_id
_entity_poly.type
_entity_poly.pdbx_seq_one_letter_code
_entity_poly.pdbx_strand_id
1 'polypeptide(L)' 'MPAENYIVETRTTAEVDPHERADFWSEHVGSHQSRMGYRYARTDDFHGATVRQRTERYQLVKFW' A
#
# COMPACT_ATOMS: atom_id res chain seq x y z
N MET A 1 -24.29 7.89 15.75
CA MET A 1 -23.21 6.95 15.39
C MET A 1 -21.98 7.37 16.18
N PRO A 2 -21.44 6.57 17.10
CA PRO A 2 -20.16 6.91 17.69
C PRO A 2 -19.13 6.98 16.55
N ALA A 3 -18.23 7.96 16.60
CA ALA A 3 -17.09 7.96 15.68
C ALA A 3 -16.28 6.69 15.98
N GLU A 4 -16.38 5.66 15.15
CA GLU A 4 -15.52 4.50 15.25
C GLU A 4 -14.07 5.01 15.16
N ASN A 5 -13.24 4.66 16.15
CA ASN A 5 -11.82 4.99 16.10
C ASN A 5 -11.22 4.23 14.91
N TYR A 6 -10.70 4.96 13.95
CA TYR A 6 -9.99 4.42 12.81
C TYR A 6 -8.53 4.87 12.84
N ILE A 7 -7.63 3.99 12.39
CA ILE A 7 -6.22 4.29 12.23
C ILE A 7 -5.99 4.63 10.75
N VAL A 8 -5.31 5.74 10.50
CA VAL A 8 -4.87 6.15 9.17
C VAL A 8 -3.38 5.87 9.05
N GLU A 9 -3.01 5.08 8.04
CA GLU A 9 -1.63 4.73 7.74
C GLU A 9 -1.34 5.16 6.30
N THR A 10 -0.29 5.95 6.10
CA THR A 10 0.18 6.36 4.78
C THR A 10 1.52 5.68 4.52
N ARG A 11 1.69 5.13 3.32
CA ARG A 11 2.96 4.56 2.86
C ARG A 11 3.26 5.03 1.44
N THR A 12 4.53 5.29 1.19
CA THR A 12 5.06 5.73 -0.09
C THR A 12 6.36 5.00 -0.38
N THR A 13 6.65 4.74 -1.65
CA THR A 13 7.96 4.23 -2.08
C THR A 13 9.03 5.31 -2.16
N ALA A 14 8.69 6.59 -1.94
CA ALA A 14 9.64 7.71 -2.02
C ALA A 14 10.84 7.57 -1.05
N GLU A 15 10.63 6.94 0.10
CA GLU A 15 11.65 6.71 1.13
C GLU A 15 12.37 5.35 0.97
N VAL A 16 11.99 4.55 -0.03
CA VAL A 16 12.59 3.25 -0.35
C VAL A 16 13.59 3.42 -1.48
N ASP A 17 14.69 2.66 -1.44
CA ASP A 17 15.68 2.68 -2.51
C ASP A 17 15.01 2.31 -3.85
N PRO A 18 15.22 3.06 -4.94
CA PRO A 18 14.67 2.80 -6.26
C PRO A 18 14.63 1.32 -6.69
N HIS A 19 15.68 0.55 -6.42
CA HIS A 19 15.73 -0.87 -6.84
C HIS A 19 14.82 -1.79 -6.01
N GLU A 20 14.45 -1.38 -4.80
CA GLU A 20 13.60 -2.16 -3.89
C GLU A 20 12.12 -1.77 -3.97
N ARG A 21 11.79 -0.63 -4.60
CA ARG A 21 10.43 -0.05 -4.57
C ARG A 21 9.35 -1.00 -5.08
N ALA A 22 9.61 -1.71 -6.17
CA ALA A 22 8.64 -2.61 -6.79
C ALA A 22 8.38 -3.86 -5.92
N ASP A 23 9.42 -4.39 -5.29
CA ASP A 23 9.32 -5.55 -4.40
C ASP A 23 8.64 -5.17 -3.09
N PHE A 24 9.08 -4.07 -2.48
CA PHE A 24 8.44 -3.46 -1.30
C PHE A 24 6.94 -3.24 -1.55
N TRP A 25 6.60 -2.67 -2.70
CA TRP A 25 5.21 -2.39 -3.04
C TRP A 25 4.39 -3.66 -3.23
N SER A 26 4.95 -4.68 -3.87
CA SER A 26 4.28 -5.97 -4.07
C SER A 26 3.98 -6.67 -2.75
N GLU A 27 4.94 -6.67 -1.83
CA GLU A 27 4.77 -7.22 -0.49
C GLU A 27 3.73 -6.40 0.28
N HIS A 28 3.83 -5.07 0.23
CA HIS A 28 2.90 -4.17 0.91
C HIS A 28 1.46 -4.37 0.44
N VAL A 29 1.19 -4.37 -0.86
CA VAL A 29 -0.18 -4.61 -1.38
C VAL A 29 -0.63 -6.04 -1.08
N GLY A 30 0.27 -7.03 -1.19
CA GLY A 30 0.01 -8.42 -0.83
C GLY A 30 -0.23 -8.68 0.67
N SER A 31 0.13 -7.76 1.56
CA SER A 31 -0.23 -7.85 2.99
C SER A 31 -1.68 -7.42 3.27
N HIS A 32 -2.29 -6.64 2.38
CA HIS A 32 -3.66 -6.13 2.52
C HIS A 32 -4.69 -6.96 1.75
N GLN A 33 -4.26 -7.65 0.70
CA GLN A 33 -5.06 -8.43 -0.24
C GLN A 33 -4.38 -9.78 -0.48
N SER A 34 -5.08 -10.75 -1.08
CA SER A 34 -4.40 -11.98 -1.53
C SER A 34 -3.28 -11.67 -2.53
N ARG A 35 -2.24 -12.51 -2.57
CA ARG A 35 -1.09 -12.32 -3.47
C ARG A 35 -1.54 -12.29 -4.93
N MET A 36 -1.58 -11.09 -5.52
CA MET A 36 -1.86 -10.89 -6.94
C MET A 36 -0.55 -10.94 -7.72
N GLY A 37 -0.58 -11.44 -8.94
CA GLY A 37 0.56 -11.40 -9.85
C GLY A 37 0.78 -9.97 -10.34
N TYR A 38 1.51 -9.16 -9.58
CA TYR A 38 1.81 -7.79 -9.97
C TYR A 38 2.77 -7.79 -11.16
N ARG A 39 2.42 -7.07 -12.23
CA ARG A 39 3.30 -6.83 -13.37
C ARG A 39 3.43 -5.31 -13.55
N TYR A 40 4.54 -4.77 -13.07
CA TYR A 40 4.84 -3.34 -13.25
C TYR A 40 5.49 -3.12 -14.60
N ALA A 41 5.07 -2.06 -15.30
CA ALA A 41 5.64 -1.70 -16.60
C ALA A 41 7.08 -1.18 -16.48
N ARG A 42 7.44 -0.60 -15.34
CA ARG A 42 8.79 -0.10 -15.01
C ARG A 42 9.05 -0.34 -13.53
N THR A 43 10.02 -1.19 -13.22
CA THR A 43 10.44 -1.49 -11.85
C THR A 43 11.48 -0.51 -11.34
N ASP A 44 12.32 0.02 -12.23
CA ASP A 44 13.49 0.84 -11.88
C ASP A 44 13.16 2.28 -11.44
N ASP A 45 11.95 2.76 -11.79
CA ASP A 45 11.42 4.07 -11.40
C ASP A 45 9.99 3.90 -10.86
N PHE A 46 9.79 2.87 -10.03
CA PHE A 46 8.48 2.57 -9.49
C PHE A 46 8.09 3.55 -8.38
N HIS A 47 6.99 4.28 -8.58
CA HIS A 47 6.38 5.14 -7.56
C HIS A 47 5.01 4.60 -7.20
N GLY A 48 4.78 4.39 -5.90
CA GLY A 48 3.49 3.97 -5.37
C GLY A 48 3.23 4.66 -4.05
N ALA A 49 2.00 5.16 -3.89
CA ALA A 49 1.51 5.71 -2.64
C ALA A 49 0.16 5.09 -2.28
N THR A 50 -0.01 4.82 -0.99
CA THR A 50 -1.27 4.32 -0.47
C THR A 50 -1.63 5.03 0.82
N VAL A 51 -2.94 5.25 0.99
CA VAL A 51 -3.52 5.52 2.29
C VAL A 51 -4.47 4.39 2.63
N ARG A 52 -4.28 3.87 3.84
CA ARG A 52 -5.15 2.87 4.45
C ARG A 52 -5.82 3.48 5.65
N GLN A 53 -7.14 3.37 5.69
CA GLN A 53 -7.93 3.65 6.87
C GLN A 53 -8.50 2.33 7.37
N ARG A 54 -8.23 1.95 8.62
CA ARG A 54 -8.71 0.68 9.17
C ARG A 54 -9.42 0.86 10.51
N THR A 55 -10.48 0.09 10.68
CA THR A 55 -11.11 -0.19 11.97
C THR A 55 -10.83 -1.65 12.34
N GLU A 56 -11.44 -2.15 13.41
CA GLU A 56 -11.40 -3.58 13.74
C GLU A 56 -12.21 -4.44 12.74
N ARG A 57 -13.14 -3.84 12.00
CA ARG A 57 -14.15 -4.55 11.21
C ARG A 57 -13.91 -4.46 9.71
N TYR A 58 -13.31 -3.37 9.25
CA TYR A 58 -13.11 -3.11 7.83
C TYR A 58 -11.87 -2.25 7.59
N GLN A 59 -11.43 -2.26 6.34
CA GLN A 59 -10.38 -1.35 5.86
C GLN A 59 -10.77 -0.76 4.52
N LEU A 60 -10.40 0.50 4.33
CA LEU A 60 -10.45 1.21 3.06
C LEU A 60 -9.02 1.49 2.63
N VAL A 61 -8.69 1.10 1.40
CA VAL A 61 -7.35 1.28 0.84
C VAL A 61 -7.49 2.03 -0.47
N LYS A 62 -6.71 3.09 -0.64
CA LYS A 62 -6.64 3.87 -1.88
C LYS A 62 -5.19 3.92 -2.34
N PHE A 63 -4.96 3.61 -3.62
CA PHE A 63 -3.66 3.63 -4.28
C PHE A 63 -3.58 4.79 -5.29
N TRP A 64 -2.40 5.38 -5.49
CA TRP A 64 -2.07 6.30 -6.58
C TRP A 64 -0.56 6.38 -6.83
#